data_AF-A0A9P6CAW0-F1
#
_entry.id   AF-A0A9P6CAW0-F1
#
_cell.length_a   1.000
_cell.length_b   1.000
_cell.length_c   1.000
_cell.angle_alpha   90.00
_cell.angle_beta   90.00
_cell.angle_gamma   90.00
#
_symmetry.space_group_name_H-M   'P 1'
#
loop_
_entity.id
_entity.type
_entity.pdbx_description
1 polymer ?
#
loop_
_entity_poly.entity_id
_entity_poly.type
_entity_poly.pdbx_seq_one_letter_code
_entity_poly.pdbx_strand_id
1 'polypeptide(L)'
;CLKPISVPNDDFVVIDVHGIHRVGIDFFDCHHVLPHSTQLLRAGLYPATTKNPRTAATFQVLKEFHMLSFMSKISGFEFYASLSCLVDNTGTSPPPVHLISGS
;
A
#
# COMPACT_ATOMS: atom_id res chain seq x y z
N CYS A 1 19.09 -17.74 -7.01
CA CYS A 1 17.78 -18.32 -6.63
C CYS A 1 16.71 -17.73 -7.54
N LEU A 2 15.81 -18.54 -8.13
CA LEU A 2 15.05 -18.19 -9.34
C LEU A 2 13.53 -18.41 -9.25
N LYS A 3 12.97 -18.64 -8.06
CA LYS A 3 11.52 -18.86 -7.92
C LYS A 3 10.86 -17.68 -7.21
N PRO A 4 10.31 -16.72 -7.97
CA PRO A 4 9.37 -15.77 -7.41
C PRO A 4 8.09 -16.50 -6.97
N ILE A 5 7.61 -16.16 -5.78
CA ILE A 5 6.26 -16.47 -5.33
C ILE A 5 5.42 -15.23 -5.60
N SER A 6 4.46 -15.39 -6.50
CA SER A 6 3.46 -14.35 -6.75
C SER A 6 2.46 -14.29 -5.61
N VAL A 7 2.05 -13.09 -5.23
CA VAL A 7 0.92 -12.92 -4.30
C VAL A 7 -0.33 -13.49 -4.97
N PRO A 8 -1.04 -14.46 -4.34
CA PRO A 8 -2.22 -15.04 -4.95
C PRO A 8 -3.28 -13.97 -5.24
N ASN A 9 -3.79 -13.97 -6.46
CA ASN A 9 -4.85 -13.13 -7.01
C ASN A 9 -4.49 -11.68 -7.42
N ASP A 10 -3.20 -11.31 -7.51
CA ASP A 10 -2.77 -9.94 -7.91
C ASP A 10 -3.44 -8.82 -7.08
N ASP A 11 -3.85 -9.14 -5.85
CA ASP A 11 -4.62 -8.26 -4.97
C ASP A 11 -3.72 -7.32 -4.15
N PHE A 12 -2.47 -7.12 -4.56
CA PHE A 12 -1.57 -6.23 -3.84
C PHE A 12 -1.91 -4.78 -4.15
N VAL A 13 -2.15 -3.98 -3.11
CA VAL A 13 -2.55 -2.58 -3.25
C VAL A 13 -1.34 -1.67 -3.01
N VAL A 14 -0.99 -0.84 -3.98
CA VAL A 14 0.00 0.23 -3.84
C VAL A 14 -0.71 1.58 -3.75
N ILE A 15 -0.45 2.32 -2.68
CA ILE A 15 -0.93 3.68 -2.49
C ILE A 15 0.19 4.63 -2.94
N ASP A 16 -0.10 5.48 -3.91
CA ASP A 16 0.78 6.52 -4.43
C ASP A 16 0.10 7.90 -4.37
N VAL A 17 0.87 8.97 -4.62
CA VAL A 17 0.36 10.35 -4.68
C VAL A 17 -0.69 10.54 -5.79
N HIS A 18 -0.62 9.73 -6.85
CA HIS A 18 -1.61 9.72 -7.92
C HIS A 18 -2.85 8.88 -7.59
N GLY A 19 -2.82 8.12 -6.49
CA GLY A 19 -3.93 7.31 -6.04
C GLY A 19 -3.58 5.87 -5.67
N ILE A 20 -4.59 5.02 -5.63
CA ILE A 20 -4.54 3.62 -5.19
C ILE A 20 -4.55 2.68 -6.41
N HIS A 21 -3.54 1.84 -6.53
CA HIS A 21 -3.34 0.92 -7.65
C HIS A 21 -3.33 -0.53 -7.17
N ARG A 22 -4.00 -1.44 -7.90
CA ARG A 22 -3.86 -2.89 -7.70
C ARG A 22 -2.77 -3.41 -8.63
N VAL A 23 -1.80 -4.14 -8.09
CA VAL A 23 -0.63 -4.64 -8.81
C VAL A 23 -0.33 -6.08 -8.39
N GLY A 24 0.22 -6.87 -9.31
CA GLY A 24 0.87 -8.14 -8.97
C GLY A 24 2.28 -7.88 -8.42
N ILE A 25 2.62 -8.46 -7.27
CA ILE A 25 3.99 -8.44 -6.72
C ILE A 25 4.50 -9.86 -6.59
N ASP A 26 5.72 -10.05 -7.08
CA ASP A 26 6.48 -11.29 -6.97
C ASP A 26 7.55 -11.14 -5.89
N PHE A 27 7.43 -11.93 -4.82
CA PHE A 27 8.44 -12.01 -3.76
C PHE A 27 9.44 -13.11 -4.08
N PHE A 28 10.72 -12.88 -3.82
CA PHE A 28 11.68 -13.97 -3.85
C PHE A 28 11.47 -14.87 -2.63
N ASP A 29 11.50 -16.19 -2.80
CA ASP A 29 11.47 -17.16 -1.70
C ASP A 29 12.64 -18.14 -1.82
N CYS A 30 13.74 -17.85 -1.12
CA CYS A 30 14.91 -18.71 -1.06
C CYS A 30 15.46 -18.77 0.36
N HIS A 31 16.21 -19.80 0.70
CA HIS A 31 16.65 -20.11 2.07
C HIS A 31 17.41 -18.97 2.80
N HIS A 32 17.93 -17.98 2.07
CA HIS A 32 18.58 -16.75 2.58
C HIS A 32 17.84 -15.46 2.21
N VAL A 33 16.55 -15.54 1.91
CA VAL A 33 15.76 -14.37 1.51
C VAL A 33 15.49 -13.44 2.70
N LEU A 34 15.59 -12.15 2.42
CA LEU A 34 15.14 -11.10 3.33
C LEU A 34 13.61 -11.12 3.49
N PRO A 35 13.08 -10.72 4.65
CA PRO A 35 11.64 -10.60 4.88
C PRO A 35 10.94 -9.84 3.74
N HIS A 36 9.68 -10.21 3.42
CA HIS A 36 8.90 -9.53 2.37
C HIS A 36 8.84 -8.01 2.57
N SER A 37 8.75 -7.56 3.83
CA SER A 37 8.83 -6.14 4.18
C SER A 37 10.13 -5.49 3.75
N THR A 38 11.27 -6.15 3.93
CA THR A 38 12.58 -5.67 3.48
C THR A 38 12.69 -5.65 1.96
N GLN A 39 12.11 -6.62 1.26
CA GLN A 39 12.06 -6.63 -0.21
C GLN A 39 11.26 -5.42 -0.74
N LEU A 40 10.10 -5.13 -0.14
CA LEU A 40 9.30 -3.95 -0.48
C LEU A 40 10.05 -2.65 -0.21
N LEU A 41 10.69 -2.53 0.97
CA LEU A 41 11.45 -1.34 1.32
C LEU A 41 12.59 -1.07 0.33
N ARG A 42 13.28 -2.12 -0.15
CA ARG A 42 14.28 -2.00 -1.22
C ARG A 42 13.69 -1.56 -2.55
N ALA A 43 12.44 -1.93 -2.83
CA ALA A 43 11.70 -1.50 -4.00
C ALA A 43 11.08 -0.10 -3.87
N GLY A 44 11.31 0.61 -2.76
CA GLY A 44 10.72 1.95 -2.56
C GLY A 44 9.27 1.92 -2.04
N LEU A 45 8.80 0.75 -1.60
CA LEU A 45 7.43 0.53 -1.10
C LEU A 45 7.47 0.30 0.41
N TYR A 46 6.72 1.11 1.15
CA TYR A 46 6.57 0.97 2.60
C TYR A 46 5.36 0.07 2.91
N PRO A 47 5.57 -1.15 3.44
CA PRO A 47 4.47 -2.07 3.71
C PRO A 47 3.56 -1.56 4.83
N ALA A 48 2.24 -1.72 4.66
CA ALA A 48 1.27 -1.42 5.70
C ALA A 48 1.36 -2.44 6.86
N THR A 49 1.73 -3.69 6.57
CA THR A 49 1.93 -4.75 7.56
C THR A 49 3.27 -5.45 7.36
N THR A 50 3.94 -5.81 8.46
CA THR A 50 5.24 -6.50 8.40
C THR A 50 5.10 -7.98 8.07
N LYS A 51 4.01 -8.62 8.50
CA LYS A 51 3.69 -10.03 8.24
C LYS A 51 2.70 -10.12 7.09
N ASN A 52 3.11 -10.72 5.97
CA ASN A 52 2.32 -10.90 4.75
C ASN A 52 1.68 -9.59 4.23
N PRO A 53 2.49 -8.63 3.76
CA PRO A 53 1.98 -7.37 3.24
C PRO A 53 1.07 -7.61 2.03
N ARG A 54 -0.15 -7.09 2.10
CA ARG A 54 -1.08 -6.99 0.95
C ARG A 54 -1.26 -5.56 0.47
N THR A 55 -0.69 -4.60 1.21
CA THR A 55 -0.78 -3.18 0.90
C THR A 55 0.57 -2.55 1.21
N ALA A 56 1.02 -1.66 0.33
CA ALA A 56 2.15 -0.79 0.59
C ALA A 56 1.86 0.63 0.10
N ALA A 57 2.55 1.60 0.68
CA ALA A 57 2.51 3.00 0.27
C ALA A 57 3.87 3.40 -0.31
N THR A 58 3.90 4.26 -1.31
CA THR A 58 5.16 4.86 -1.78
C THR A 58 5.71 5.82 -0.72
N PHE A 59 7.03 5.99 -0.67
CA PHE A 59 7.62 7.01 0.21
C PHE A 59 7.14 8.44 -0.11
N GLN A 60 6.75 8.68 -1.36
CA GLN A 60 6.22 9.97 -1.80
C GLN A 60 4.88 10.28 -1.11
N VAL A 61 3.93 9.33 -1.14
CA VAL A 61 2.62 9.53 -0.50
C VAL A 61 2.72 9.64 1.02
N LEU A 62 3.68 8.93 1.63
CA LEU A 62 3.96 9.08 3.06
C LEU A 62 4.51 10.47 3.41
N LYS A 63 5.38 11.03 2.56
CA LYS A 63 5.92 12.37 2.75
C LYS A 63 4.82 13.42 2.60
N GLU A 64 3.96 13.28 1.60
CA GLU A 64 2.83 14.17 1.37
C GLU A 64 1.84 14.14 2.55
N PHE A 65 1.45 12.94 2.99
CA PHE A 65 0.63 12.76 4.19
C PHE A 65 1.27 13.43 5.40
N HIS A 66 2.57 13.22 5.63
CA HIS A 66 3.27 13.83 6.76
C HIS A 66 3.23 15.37 6.73
N MET A 67 3.45 15.98 5.56
CA MET A 67 3.35 17.44 5.40
C MET A 67 1.92 17.93 5.60
N LEU A 68 0.94 17.25 5.00
CA LEU A 68 -0.47 17.62 5.10
C LEU A 68 -1.00 17.49 6.52
N SER A 69 -0.69 16.41 7.23
CA SER A 69 -1.04 16.22 8.65
C SER A 69 -0.38 17.24 9.58
N PHE A 70 0.77 17.81 9.19
CA PHE A 70 1.41 18.89 9.94
C PHE A 70 0.73 20.25 9.69
N MET A 71 0.38 20.56 8.43
CA MET A 71 -0.19 21.86 8.06
C MET A 71 -1.71 21.96 8.27
N SER A 72 -2.42 20.86 8.12
CA SER A 72 -3.86 20.74 8.27
C SER A 72 -4.13 19.57 9.22
N LYS A 73 -5.13 19.65 10.10
CA LYS A 73 -5.49 18.53 10.99
C LYS A 73 -6.21 17.41 10.24
N ILE A 74 -5.63 16.96 9.13
CA ILE A 74 -6.15 15.90 8.27
C ILE A 74 -5.79 14.54 8.86
N SER A 75 -6.81 13.71 9.05
CA SER A 75 -6.65 12.33 9.47
C SER A 75 -6.17 11.44 8.30
N GLY A 76 -5.54 10.31 8.61
CA GLY A 76 -5.16 9.31 7.60
C GLY A 76 -6.33 8.82 6.75
N PHE A 77 -7.52 8.75 7.33
CA PHE A 77 -8.74 8.35 6.62
C PHE A 77 -9.18 9.40 5.59
N GLU A 78 -9.20 10.69 5.96
CA GLU A 78 -9.56 11.76 5.04
C GLU A 78 -8.57 11.86 3.87
N PHE A 79 -7.28 11.67 4.15
CA PHE A 79 -6.27 11.63 3.10
C PHE A 79 -6.48 10.44 2.16
N TYR A 80 -6.71 9.24 2.70
CA TYR A 80 -7.02 8.06 1.90
C TYR A 80 -8.31 8.22 1.07
N ALA A 81 -9.36 8.83 1.65
CA ALA A 81 -10.60 9.13 0.94
C ALA A 81 -10.35 10.10 -0.22
N SER A 82 -9.51 11.12 -0.03
CA SER A 82 -9.13 12.04 -1.11
C SER A 82 -8.39 11.33 -2.26
N LEU A 83 -7.48 10.41 -1.93
CA LEU A 83 -6.79 9.57 -2.91
C LEU A 83 -7.76 8.61 -3.63
N SER A 84 -8.78 8.12 -2.93
CA SER A 84 -9.81 7.25 -3.51
C SER A 84 -10.66 8.01 -4.53
N CYS A 85 -11.03 9.26 -4.24
CA CYS A 85 -11.72 10.13 -5.21
C CYS A 85 -10.85 10.47 -6.43
N LEU A 86 -9.52 10.54 -6.27
CA LEU A 86 -8.60 10.77 -7.39
C LEU A 86 -8.53 9.59 -8.37
N VAL A 87 -8.63 8.34 -7.86
CA VAL A 87 -8.60 7.13 -8.72
C VAL A 87 -9.94 6.84 -9.36
N ASP A 88 -11.03 6.97 -8.61
CA ASP A 88 -12.38 6.65 -9.07
C ASP A 88 -13.37 7.68 -8.53
N ASN A 89 -13.45 8.82 -9.22
CA ASN A 89 -14.40 9.89 -8.91
C ASN A 89 -15.86 9.50 -9.23
N THR A 90 -16.08 8.27 -9.73
CA THR A 90 -17.39 7.70 -10.09
C THR A 90 -17.98 6.81 -8.99
N GLY A 91 -17.22 6.47 -7.93
CA GLY A 91 -17.71 5.68 -6.80
C GLY A 91 -18.01 4.21 -7.11
N THR A 92 -17.54 3.70 -8.26
CA THR A 92 -17.88 2.37 -8.78
C THR A 92 -16.97 1.24 -8.28
N SER A 93 -15.77 1.55 -7.81
CA SER A 93 -14.79 0.59 -7.29
C SER A 93 -14.17 1.10 -5.98
N PRO A 94 -14.89 1.05 -4.85
CA PRO A 94 -14.30 1.43 -3.58
C PRO A 94 -13.06 0.55 -3.31
N PRO A 95 -11.91 1.15 -2.98
CA PRO A 95 -10.74 0.37 -2.62
C PRO A 95 -11.03 -0.41 -1.33
N PRO A 96 -10.43 -1.61 -1.17
CA PRO A 96 -10.78 -2.51 -0.07
C PRO A 96 -10.41 -1.90 1.28
N VAL A 97 -11.38 -1.23 1.91
CA VAL A 97 -11.28 -0.72 3.26
C VAL A 97 -11.53 -1.85 4.24
N HIS A 98 -10.46 -2.48 4.74
CA HIS A 98 -10.56 -3.33 5.93
C HIS A 98 -10.79 -2.43 7.15
N LEU A 99 -12.04 -2.06 7.38
CA LEU A 99 -12.49 -1.46 8.63
C LEU A 99 -12.21 -2.45 9.76
N ILE A 100 -11.26 -2.09 10.63
CA ILE A 100 -11.08 -2.76 11.91
C ILE A 100 -12.27 -2.32 12.76
N SER A 101 -13.36 -3.10 12.73
CA SER A 101 -14.44 -2.95 13.70
C SER A 101 -13.84 -3.16 15.08
N GLY A 102 -13.92 -2.13 15.90
CA GLY A 102 -13.61 -2.24 17.32
C GLY A 102 -14.51 -3.30 17.97
N SER A 103 -13.90 -4.03 18.90
CA SER A 103 -14.55 -4.72 20.01
C SER A 103 -13.55 -4.77 21.15
#